data_AF-R9KLC5-F1
#
_entry.id   AF-R9KLC5-F1
#
_cell.length_a   1.000
_cell.length_b   1.000
_cell.length_c   1.000
_cell.angle_alpha   90.00
_cell.angle_beta   90.00
_cell.angle_gamma   90.00
#
_symmetry.space_group_name_H-M   'P 1'
#
loop_
_entity.id
_entity.type
_entity.pdbx_description
1 polymer ?
#
loop_
_entity_poly.entity_id
_entity_poly.type
_entity_poly.pdbx_seq_one_letter_code
_entity_poly.pdbx_strand_id
1 'polypeptide(L)'
;MNRAKIEDTLLAMRVPAGIKGFTYIADAIQIFDERGTNIGITKELYPAIAKKNSTTPSRAERAIRHAFERVRSYGGNPEIVNHYIGMDNCENSSSLKMLYIRIKQDCGESEKKERVEETSNQETETSITALEIRKIIRQELRMFLDELNVVQT
;
A
#
# COMPACT_ATOMS: atom_id res chain seq x y z
N MET A 1 1.07 -1.99 -12.17
CA MET A 1 2.22 -2.38 -11.33
C MET A 1 3.09 -3.37 -12.09
N ASN A 2 4.41 -3.20 -12.10
CA ASN A 2 5.30 -4.07 -12.87
C ASN A 2 5.46 -5.44 -12.16
N ARG A 3 5.36 -6.53 -12.93
CA ARG A 3 5.50 -7.90 -12.42
C ARG A 3 6.87 -8.15 -11.78
N ALA A 4 7.94 -7.63 -12.39
CA ALA A 4 9.30 -7.79 -11.87
C ALA A 4 9.42 -7.26 -10.43
N LYS A 5 8.84 -6.08 -10.15
CA LYS A 5 8.85 -5.49 -8.80
C LYS A 5 8.12 -6.37 -7.78
N ILE A 6 7.02 -7.01 -8.17
CA ILE A 6 6.28 -7.93 -7.29
C ILE A 6 7.15 -9.15 -6.97
N GLU A 7 7.77 -9.73 -7.99
CA GLU A 7 8.65 -10.90 -7.84
C GLU A 7 9.87 -10.57 -6.98
N ASP A 8 10.48 -9.39 -7.16
CA ASP A 8 11.59 -8.90 -6.32
C ASP A 8 11.18 -8.75 -4.85
N THR A 9 10.00 -8.19 -4.56
CA THR A 9 9.48 -8.10 -3.19
C THR A 9 9.24 -9.49 -2.57
N LEU A 10 8.73 -10.45 -3.34
CA LEU A 10 8.54 -11.82 -2.88
C LEU A 10 9.88 -12.50 -2.56
N LEU A 11 10.91 -12.27 -3.37
CA LEU A 11 12.27 -12.77 -3.13
C LEU A 11 12.89 -12.11 -1.89
N ALA A 12 12.68 -10.81 -1.68
CA ALA A 12 13.14 -10.10 -0.49
C ALA A 12 12.54 -10.68 0.81
N MET A 13 11.27 -11.11 0.75
CA MET A 13 10.60 -11.84 1.84
C MET A 13 11.02 -13.32 1.95
N ARG A 14 11.99 -13.78 1.15
CA ARG A 14 12.44 -15.19 1.10
C ARG A 14 11.35 -16.19 0.68
N VAL A 15 10.37 -15.77 -0.11
CA VAL A 15 9.46 -16.71 -0.77
C VAL A 15 10.25 -17.52 -1.81
N PRO A 16 10.26 -18.86 -1.77
CA PRO A 16 11.02 -19.66 -2.75
C PRO A 16 10.45 -19.49 -4.17
N ALA A 17 11.28 -19.14 -5.15
CA ALA A 17 10.83 -18.92 -6.54
C ALA A 17 10.26 -20.19 -7.22
N GLY A 18 10.75 -21.38 -6.83
CA GLY A 18 10.36 -22.65 -7.44
C GLY A 18 8.99 -23.20 -7.02
N ILE A 19 8.30 -22.56 -6.06
CA ILE A 19 6.98 -23.02 -5.63
C ILE A 19 5.86 -22.31 -6.40
N LYS A 20 4.78 -23.04 -6.70
CA LYS A 20 3.61 -22.47 -7.40
C LYS A 20 2.95 -21.31 -6.64
N GLY A 21 3.09 -21.27 -5.31
CA GLY A 21 2.59 -20.16 -4.51
C GLY A 21 3.22 -18.81 -4.90
N PHE A 22 4.49 -18.81 -5.30
CA PHE A 22 5.19 -17.60 -5.76
C PHE A 22 4.50 -16.99 -6.99
N THR A 23 4.29 -17.80 -8.02
CA THR A 23 3.64 -17.35 -9.27
C THR A 23 2.19 -16.95 -9.04
N TYR A 24 1.47 -17.66 -8.17
CA TYR A 24 0.07 -17.35 -7.85
C TYR A 24 -0.08 -16.08 -7.04
N ILE A 25 0.83 -15.77 -6.12
CA ILE A 25 0.83 -14.49 -5.41
C ILE A 25 1.08 -13.35 -6.39
N ALA A 26 2.06 -13.50 -7.29
CA ALA A 26 2.34 -12.48 -8.31
C ALA A 26 1.11 -12.20 -9.19
N ASP A 27 0.42 -13.26 -9.65
CA ASP A 27 -0.83 -13.14 -10.40
C ASP A 27 -1.95 -12.51 -9.58
N ALA A 28 -2.07 -12.86 -8.30
CA ALA A 28 -3.10 -12.30 -7.41
C ALA A 28 -2.94 -10.79 -7.25
N ILE A 29 -1.70 -10.33 -7.03
CA ILE A 29 -1.36 -8.92 -6.87
C ILE A 29 -1.59 -8.15 -8.18
N GLN A 30 -1.30 -8.75 -9.33
CA GLN A 30 -1.61 -8.17 -10.64
C GLN A 30 -3.13 -7.99 -10.85
N ILE A 31 -3.93 -9.00 -10.47
CA ILE A 31 -5.40 -8.91 -10.55
C ILE A 31 -5.95 -7.83 -9.60
N PHE A 32 -5.39 -7.68 -8.40
CA PHE A 32 -5.75 -6.59 -7.49
C PHE A 32 -5.40 -5.21 -8.06
N ASP A 33 -4.35 -5.10 -8.84
CA ASP A 33 -4.00 -3.84 -9.49
C ASP A 33 -5.00 -3.48 -10.61
N GLU A 34 -5.49 -4.48 -11.34
CA GLU A 34 -6.46 -4.29 -12.43
C GLU A 34 -7.89 -4.04 -11.93
N ARG A 35 -8.31 -4.76 -10.87
CA ARG A 35 -9.73 -4.82 -10.44
C ARG A 35 -9.98 -4.23 -9.05
N GLY A 36 -8.92 -3.87 -8.33
CA GLY A 36 -8.98 -3.43 -6.93
C GLY A 36 -9.03 -4.59 -5.93
N THR A 37 -8.84 -4.24 -4.64
CA THR A 37 -8.78 -5.20 -3.52
C THR A 37 -10.14 -5.60 -2.95
N ASN A 38 -11.22 -4.99 -3.42
CA ASN A 38 -12.58 -5.20 -2.92
C ASN A 38 -13.29 -6.41 -3.56
N ILE A 39 -12.62 -7.11 -4.48
CA ILE A 39 -13.15 -8.30 -5.14
C ILE A 39 -13.30 -9.49 -4.18
N GLY A 40 -14.24 -10.39 -4.48
CA GLY A 40 -14.44 -11.61 -3.70
C GLY A 40 -13.29 -12.61 -3.91
N ILE A 41 -12.49 -12.89 -2.89
CA ILE A 41 -11.29 -13.74 -3.04
C ILE A 41 -11.62 -15.17 -3.48
N THR A 42 -12.58 -15.81 -2.81
CA THR A 42 -12.95 -17.20 -3.11
C THR A 42 -13.76 -17.34 -4.40
N LYS A 43 -14.53 -16.30 -4.76
CA LYS A 43 -15.47 -16.31 -5.89
C LYS A 43 -14.88 -15.77 -7.18
N GLU A 44 -13.87 -14.92 -7.11
CA GLU A 44 -13.30 -14.23 -8.27
C GLU A 44 -11.80 -14.42 -8.38
N LEU A 45 -11.03 -14.11 -7.32
CA LEU A 45 -9.57 -14.12 -7.37
C LEU A 45 -9.01 -15.53 -7.61
N TYR A 46 -9.38 -16.51 -6.78
CA TYR A 46 -8.88 -17.88 -6.95
C TYR A 46 -9.35 -18.54 -8.25
N PRO A 47 -10.61 -18.39 -8.69
CA PRO A 47 -11.03 -18.83 -10.03
C PRO A 47 -10.25 -18.19 -11.17
N ALA A 48 -9.91 -16.89 -11.09
CA ALA A 48 -9.13 -16.21 -12.11
C ALA A 48 -7.69 -16.76 -12.19
N ILE A 49 -7.02 -16.94 -11.04
CA ILE A 49 -5.67 -17.53 -10.97
C ILE A 49 -5.69 -18.98 -11.48
N ALA A 50 -6.72 -19.73 -11.08
CA ALA A 50 -6.91 -21.12 -11.49
C ALA A 50 -7.04 -21.26 -13.02
N LYS A 51 -7.81 -20.38 -13.65
CA LYS A 51 -7.96 -20.33 -15.11
C LYS A 51 -6.64 -19.99 -15.82
N LYS A 52 -5.86 -19.05 -15.28
CA LYS A 52 -4.57 -18.62 -15.87
C LYS A 52 -3.48 -19.69 -15.76
N ASN A 53 -3.51 -20.49 -14.70
CA ASN A 53 -2.46 -21.48 -14.38
C ASN A 53 -2.91 -22.93 -14.58
N SER A 54 -4.04 -23.17 -15.25
CA SER A 54 -4.61 -24.51 -15.47
C SER A 54 -4.67 -25.35 -14.18
N THR A 55 -5.17 -24.76 -13.11
CA THR A 55 -5.30 -25.41 -11.79
C THR A 55 -6.71 -25.27 -11.24
N THR A 56 -6.95 -25.71 -9.99
CA THR A 56 -8.25 -25.53 -9.31
C THR A 56 -8.16 -24.40 -8.28
N PRO A 57 -9.27 -23.68 -8.00
CA PRO A 57 -9.28 -22.59 -7.01
C PRO A 57 -8.75 -23.03 -5.65
N SER A 58 -9.14 -24.23 -5.18
CA SER A 58 -8.68 -24.79 -3.91
C SER A 58 -7.17 -25.08 -3.90
N ARG A 59 -6.58 -25.49 -5.02
CA ARG A 59 -5.13 -25.70 -5.13
C ARG A 59 -4.37 -24.38 -5.18
N ALA A 60 -4.92 -23.36 -5.83
CA ALA A 60 -4.35 -22.02 -5.85
C ALA A 60 -4.33 -21.41 -4.43
N GLU A 61 -5.46 -21.46 -3.74
CA GLU A 61 -5.62 -21.04 -2.36
C GLU A 61 -4.61 -21.72 -1.43
N ARG A 62 -4.54 -23.05 -1.49
CA ARG A 62 -3.62 -23.84 -0.65
C ARG A 62 -2.16 -23.53 -0.94
N ALA A 63 -1.79 -23.35 -2.21
CA ALA A 63 -0.42 -23.01 -2.59
C ALA A 63 -0.01 -21.61 -2.08
N ILE A 64 -0.94 -20.64 -2.09
CA ILE A 64 -0.72 -19.31 -1.55
C ILE A 64 -0.58 -19.36 -0.02
N ARG A 65 -1.47 -20.06 0.69
CA ARG A 65 -1.37 -20.25 2.16
C ARG A 65 -0.01 -20.83 2.54
N HIS A 66 0.37 -21.93 1.89
CA HIS A 66 1.65 -22.59 2.15
C HIS A 66 2.84 -21.68 1.89
N ALA A 67 2.80 -20.82 0.88
CA ALA A 67 3.86 -19.85 0.63
C ALA A 67 4.01 -18.86 1.78
N PHE A 68 2.92 -18.28 2.28
CA PHE A 68 2.96 -17.34 3.41
C PHE A 68 3.33 -18.01 4.73
N GLU A 69 2.82 -19.21 5.00
CA GLU A 69 3.19 -19.99 6.18
C GLU A 69 4.71 -20.26 6.20
N ARG A 70 5.28 -20.68 5.06
CA ARG A 70 6.71 -20.90 4.93
C ARG A 70 7.53 -19.64 5.22
N VAL A 71 7.10 -18.48 4.73
CA VAL A 71 7.77 -17.19 5.00
C VAL A 71 7.74 -16.82 6.48
N ARG A 72 6.61 -17.07 7.17
CA ARG A 72 6.48 -16.80 8.61
C ARG A 72 7.27 -17.79 9.48
N SER A 73 7.31 -19.06 9.10
CA SER A 73 7.97 -20.12 9.88
C SER A 73 9.47 -20.23 9.61
N TYR A 74 9.93 -19.92 8.40
CA TYR A 74 11.34 -20.05 8.00
C TYR A 74 11.96 -18.68 7.69
N GLY A 75 12.60 -18.10 8.70
CA GLY A 75 13.90 -17.41 8.59
C GLY A 75 14.05 -16.26 7.59
N GLY A 76 12.98 -15.57 7.19
CA GLY A 76 13.10 -14.25 6.59
C GLY A 76 13.56 -13.21 7.63
N ASN A 77 13.95 -12.01 7.20
CA ASN A 77 14.05 -10.89 8.14
C ASN A 77 12.63 -10.62 8.67
N PRO A 78 12.36 -10.84 9.98
CA PRO A 78 11.03 -10.70 10.54
C PRO A 78 10.47 -9.27 10.34
N GLU A 79 11.33 -8.27 10.25
CA GLU A 79 10.92 -6.87 10.00
C GLU A 79 10.31 -6.72 8.60
N ILE A 80 10.94 -7.29 7.58
CA ILE A 80 10.46 -7.23 6.19
C ILE A 80 9.16 -8.00 6.06
N VAL A 81 9.09 -9.21 6.63
CA VAL A 81 7.88 -10.04 6.59
C VAL A 81 6.73 -9.35 7.32
N ASN A 82 6.97 -8.80 8.51
CA ASN A 82 5.97 -8.08 9.26
C ASN A 82 5.50 -6.83 8.51
N HIS A 83 6.41 -6.12 7.82
CA HIS A 83 6.08 -4.96 7.01
C HIS A 83 5.08 -5.33 5.90
N TYR A 84 5.33 -6.39 5.12
CA TYR A 84 4.52 -6.69 3.95
C TYR A 84 3.26 -7.53 4.23
N ILE A 85 3.32 -8.54 5.12
CA ILE A 85 2.21 -9.50 5.33
C ILE A 85 1.79 -9.68 6.78
N GLY A 86 2.57 -9.14 7.73
CA GLY A 86 2.27 -9.23 9.16
C GLY A 86 2.53 -10.63 9.76
N MET A 87 2.85 -10.64 11.06
CA MET A 87 3.15 -11.88 11.79
C MET A 87 1.91 -12.53 12.41
N ASP A 88 0.95 -11.73 12.89
CA ASP A 88 -0.17 -12.24 13.71
C ASP A 88 -1.38 -12.73 12.88
N ASN A 89 -1.61 -12.11 11.72
CA ASN A 89 -2.77 -12.41 10.87
C ASN A 89 -2.44 -13.42 9.78
N CYS A 90 -2.74 -14.70 10.01
CA CYS A 90 -2.40 -15.78 9.08
C CYS A 90 -3.37 -15.98 7.90
N GLU A 91 -4.38 -15.12 7.75
CA GLU A 91 -5.35 -15.20 6.66
C GLU A 91 -4.75 -14.82 5.31
N ASN A 92 -5.00 -15.63 4.28
CA ASN A 92 -4.53 -15.34 2.93
C ASN A 92 -5.07 -14.02 2.39
N SER A 93 -6.34 -13.72 2.67
CA SER A 93 -7.03 -12.50 2.25
C SER A 93 -6.32 -11.25 2.74
N SER A 94 -6.09 -11.20 4.05
CA SER A 94 -5.46 -10.08 4.73
C SER A 94 -4.00 -9.94 4.29
N SER A 95 -3.28 -11.05 4.17
CA SER A 95 -1.88 -11.07 3.71
C SER A 95 -1.72 -10.55 2.28
N LEU A 96 -2.57 -10.99 1.34
CA LEU A 96 -2.53 -10.53 -0.05
C LEU A 96 -2.88 -9.04 -0.17
N LYS A 97 -3.90 -8.58 0.57
CA LYS A 97 -4.30 -7.17 0.57
C LYS A 97 -3.19 -6.30 1.14
N MET A 98 -2.60 -6.70 2.25
CA MET A 98 -1.52 -5.93 2.88
C MET A 98 -0.30 -5.86 1.98
N LEU A 99 0.09 -6.98 1.38
CA LEU A 99 1.17 -7.05 0.41
C LEU A 99 0.93 -6.09 -0.76
N TYR A 100 -0.27 -6.10 -1.34
CA TYR A 100 -0.63 -5.18 -2.42
C TYR A 100 -0.52 -3.71 -1.99
N ILE A 101 -1.09 -3.35 -0.84
CA ILE A 101 -1.09 -1.97 -0.33
C ILE A 101 0.34 -1.48 -0.11
N ARG A 102 1.21 -2.32 0.46
CA ARG A 102 2.62 -1.94 0.73
C ARG A 102 3.44 -1.83 -0.53
N ILE A 103 3.35 -2.78 -1.46
CA ILE A 103 4.04 -2.65 -2.75
C ILE A 103 3.58 -1.38 -3.48
N LYS A 104 2.29 -1.04 -3.40
CA LYS A 104 1.76 0.19 -4.00
C LYS A 104 2.30 1.45 -3.32
N GLN A 105 2.48 1.46 -2.01
CA GLN A 105 3.13 2.56 -1.27
C GLN A 105 4.60 2.71 -1.69
N ASP A 106 5.35 1.61 -1.78
CA ASP A 106 6.74 1.57 -2.24
C ASP A 106 6.90 1.98 -3.73
N CYS A 107 5.83 1.88 -4.53
CA CYS A 107 5.77 2.45 -5.88
C CYS A 107 5.43 3.94 -5.86
N GLY A 108 4.51 4.33 -4.97
CA GLY A 108 4.10 5.72 -4.79
C GLY A 108 5.23 6.62 -4.26
N GLU A 109 6.24 6.07 -3.60
CA GLU A 109 7.43 6.83 -3.19
C GLU A 109 8.29 7.31 -4.39
N SER A 110 8.19 6.65 -5.54
CA SER A 110 8.81 7.13 -6.78
C SER A 110 8.01 8.26 -7.46
N GLU A 111 6.71 8.39 -7.16
CA GLU A 111 5.85 9.49 -7.69
C GLU A 111 5.63 10.64 -6.69
N LYS A 112 5.92 10.44 -5.40
CA LYS A 112 5.78 11.47 -4.35
C LYS A 112 6.93 12.49 -4.32
N LYS A 113 7.99 12.32 -5.12
CA LYS A 113 8.99 13.38 -5.31
C LYS A 113 8.56 14.44 -6.34
N GLU A 114 7.51 14.18 -7.12
CA GLU A 114 7.01 15.09 -8.16
C GLU A 114 5.51 15.46 -8.04
N ARG A 115 4.78 14.89 -7.07
CA ARG A 115 3.32 15.10 -6.92
C ARG A 115 2.90 15.45 -5.48
N VAL A 116 3.57 16.42 -4.86
CA VAL A 116 3.08 17.07 -3.62
C VAL A 116 1.91 18.02 -3.92
N GLU A 117 1.63 18.34 -5.18
CA GLU A 117 0.52 19.19 -5.57
C GLU A 117 -0.55 18.37 -6.31
N GLU A 118 -1.80 18.50 -5.85
CA GLU A 118 -3.06 18.07 -6.50
C GLU A 118 -3.38 16.56 -6.36
N THR A 119 -4.37 16.06 -5.58
CA THR A 119 -5.62 16.64 -5.08
C THR A 119 -6.10 15.87 -3.84
N SER A 120 -6.29 16.58 -2.72
CA SER A 120 -7.17 16.18 -1.63
C SER A 120 -8.23 17.26 -1.46
N ASN A 121 -9.26 17.24 -2.31
CA ASN A 121 -10.49 17.98 -2.07
C ASN A 121 -11.60 16.97 -1.77
N GLN A 122 -11.88 16.79 -0.49
CA GLN A 122 -13.23 16.78 0.03
C GLN A 122 -13.15 17.21 1.50
N GLU A 123 -13.62 18.43 1.72
CA GLU A 123 -13.66 19.14 2.99
C GLU A 123 -14.75 18.53 3.88
N THR A 124 -14.43 18.34 5.16
CA THR A 124 -15.44 18.39 6.23
C THR A 124 -14.98 19.41 7.26
N GLU A 125 -15.78 20.46 7.37
CA GLU A 125 -15.66 21.60 8.27
C GLU A 125 -15.61 21.17 9.74
N THR A 126 -14.54 21.58 10.43
CA THR A 126 -14.48 22.23 11.77
C THR A 126 -13.20 21.84 12.48
N SER A 127 -12.08 22.36 11.99
CA SER A 127 -10.92 22.63 12.83
C SER A 127 -10.18 23.76 12.15
N ILE A 128 -10.05 24.90 12.83
CA ILE A 128 -9.31 26.04 12.30
C ILE A 128 -7.91 25.52 11.96
N THR A 129 -7.60 25.48 10.67
CA THR A 129 -6.34 24.89 10.22
C THR A 129 -5.20 25.80 10.66
N ALA A 130 -4.04 25.22 11.01
CA ALA A 130 -2.87 26.00 11.44
C ALA A 130 -2.44 27.07 10.40
N LEU A 131 -2.81 26.86 9.14
CA LEU A 131 -2.62 27.81 8.04
C LEU A 131 -3.50 29.06 8.16
N GLU A 132 -4.76 28.91 8.57
CA GLU A 132 -5.68 30.03 8.80
C GLU A 132 -5.22 30.87 10.00
N ILE A 133 -4.83 30.22 11.10
CA ILE A 133 -4.25 30.90 12.28
C ILE A 133 -3.01 31.69 11.87
N ARG A 134 -2.11 31.10 11.08
CA ARG A 134 -0.89 31.76 10.63
C ARG A 134 -1.14 32.90 9.63
N LYS A 135 -2.23 32.85 8.87
CA LYS A 135 -2.66 33.98 8.00
C LYS A 135 -3.17 35.13 8.84
N ILE A 136 -4.02 34.86 9.83
CA ILE A 136 -4.57 35.87 10.75
C ILE A 136 -3.45 36.56 11.51
N ILE A 137 -2.54 35.80 12.15
CA ILE A 137 -1.41 36.37 12.90
C ILE A 137 -0.53 37.25 12.00
N ARG A 138 -0.28 36.84 10.74
CA ARG A 138 0.52 37.65 9.81
C ARG A 138 -0.17 38.94 9.39
N GLN A 139 -1.49 38.94 9.26
CA GLN A 139 -2.26 40.13 8.93
C GLN A 139 -2.27 41.11 10.10
N GLU A 140 -2.46 40.61 11.32
CA GLU A 140 -2.42 41.41 12.54
C GLU A 140 -1.05 42.08 12.74
N LEU A 141 0.05 41.32 12.58
CA LEU A 141 1.41 41.84 12.68
C LEU A 141 1.72 42.89 11.61
N ARG A 142 1.15 42.75 10.40
CA ARG A 142 1.29 43.78 9.36
C ARG A 142 0.60 45.07 9.74
N MET A 143 -0.65 44.99 10.22
CA MET A 143 -1.39 46.18 10.65
C MET A 143 -0.65 46.91 11.78
N PHE A 144 -0.11 46.18 12.75
CA PHE A 144 0.64 46.76 13.86
C PHE A 144 1.94 47.48 13.41
N LEU A 145 2.64 46.94 12.41
CA LEU A 145 3.85 47.55 11.86
C LEU A 145 3.54 48.80 11.03
N ASP A 146 2.42 48.80 10.30
CA ASP A 146 1.97 49.99 9.56
C ASP A 146 1.57 51.11 10.54
N GLU A 147 0.93 50.79 11.67
CA GLU A 147 0.63 51.76 12.73
C GLU A 147 1.89 52.38 13.35
N LEU A 148 2.96 51.60 13.55
CA LEU A 148 4.22 52.13 14.08
C LEU A 148 4.95 53.05 13.08
N ASN A 149 4.80 52.82 11.78
CA ASN A 149 5.40 53.67 10.74
C ASN A 149 4.65 55.00 10.53
N VAL A 150 3.38 55.09 10.91
CA VAL A 150 2.60 56.34 10.81
C VAL A 150 2.94 57.33 11.95
N VAL A 151 3.52 56.86 13.06
CA VAL A 151 3.82 57.70 14.24
C VAL A 151 5.20 58.38 14.17
N GLN A 152 6.03 58.11 13.15
CA GLN A 152 7.38 58.69 12.99
C GLN A 152 7.49 59.89 12.01
N THR A 153 6.39 60.54 11.65
CA THR A 153 6.38 61.82 10.92
C THR A 153 5.67 62.90 11.72
#